data_AF-A0A1L0B926-F1
#
_entry.id   AF-A0A1L0B926-F1
#
_cell.length_a   1.000
_cell.length_b   1.000
_cell.length_c   1.000
_cell.angle_alpha   90.00
_cell.angle_beta   90.00
_cell.angle_gamma   90.00
#
_symmetry.space_group_name_H-M   'P 1'
#
loop_
_entity.id
_entity.type
_entity.pdbx_description
1 polymer ?
#
loop_
_entity_poly.entity_id
_entity_poly.type
_entity_poly.pdbx_seq_one_letter_code
_entity_poly.pdbx_strand_id
1 'polypeptide(L)'
;MSDYKTNLEAFKFIDDKLYLKNERSFSESDDIQESEKIDIKSIQSFVSLFNQQTNEAVIESIIKYLFKQIFTDFNKFSNCNLNCIIITGLLIRANYLNDILILEYLQGLLRAKQLHKIKVLFHLLQERVDDDEIIMTDIKENILEIMKRRNIELPIYPETFEWTIIFNLGEEINKHVHAFSFTKDDLDTLQTEFEESPEETTHETVNVLDDHYEQQEKSKLNKHIYQVIKSSGTSDEVVHKLLSHDGNGSESIISAILLMCSKEKLYTRIYENILMKICEVGSIWETSLNKIFEVFYMTEIEDEEIYPDISNIKHLGQLFAKLLAKDSLDFKYLKIVKINSRDTTERKRVFLKYLFTELVSEMSLNNVKKIMLHNKILKPYFKNTLFPDTPKDTIYSINFFTAIGLGDLTIKMRKQMNAFKK
;
A
#
# COMPACT_ATOMS: atom_id res chain seq x y z
N MET A 1 31.38 -3.47 15.91
CA MET A 1 32.05 -4.80 15.89
C MET A 1 31.12 -5.94 16.30
N SER A 2 30.08 -5.71 17.12
CA SER A 2 29.02 -6.71 17.37
C SER A 2 28.21 -7.03 16.12
N ASP A 3 27.74 -6.01 15.40
CA ASP A 3 26.81 -6.20 14.25
C ASP A 3 27.45 -7.00 13.11
N TYR A 4 28.74 -6.81 12.86
CA TYR A 4 29.50 -7.59 11.87
C TYR A 4 29.62 -9.08 12.25
N LYS A 5 29.61 -9.39 13.55
CA LYS A 5 29.73 -10.77 14.06
C LYS A 5 28.38 -11.49 13.97
N THR A 6 27.29 -10.80 14.30
CA THR A 6 25.91 -11.29 14.13
C THR A 6 25.54 -11.50 12.66
N ASN A 7 26.00 -10.61 11.76
CA ASN A 7 25.83 -10.77 10.31
C ASN A 7 26.52 -12.03 9.79
N LEU A 8 27.77 -12.24 10.19
CA LEU A 8 28.55 -13.39 9.78
C LEU A 8 27.95 -14.70 10.32
N GLU A 9 27.37 -14.69 11.51
CA GLU A 9 26.69 -15.84 12.11
C GLU A 9 25.38 -16.17 11.39
N ALA A 10 24.58 -15.17 10.97
CA ALA A 10 23.37 -15.40 10.18
C ALA A 10 23.68 -15.95 8.78
N PHE A 11 24.68 -15.40 8.07
CA PHE A 11 25.11 -15.91 6.77
C PHE A 11 25.76 -17.30 6.88
N LYS A 12 26.60 -17.53 7.90
CA LYS A 12 27.16 -18.86 8.18
C LYS A 12 26.08 -19.87 8.56
N PHE A 13 25.05 -19.48 9.30
CA PHE A 13 23.93 -20.38 9.61
C PHE A 13 23.20 -20.84 8.34
N ILE A 14 22.99 -19.93 7.38
CA ILE A 14 22.42 -20.26 6.06
C ILE A 14 23.34 -21.21 5.27
N ASP A 15 24.66 -21.04 5.35
CA ASP A 15 25.64 -21.86 4.63
C ASP A 15 25.95 -23.24 5.29
N ASP A 16 25.94 -23.28 6.62
CA ASP A 16 26.34 -24.41 7.48
C ASP A 16 25.17 -25.38 7.72
N LYS A 17 23.93 -24.90 7.69
CA LYS A 17 22.77 -25.76 7.94
C LYS A 17 22.33 -26.49 6.67
N LEU A 18 22.40 -27.82 6.75
CA LEU A 18 22.00 -28.82 5.75
C LEU A 18 20.56 -28.66 5.21
N TYR A 19 19.69 -27.81 5.79
CA TYR A 19 18.34 -27.61 5.23
C TYR A 19 18.32 -26.81 3.92
N LEU A 20 19.45 -26.30 3.41
CA LEU A 20 19.57 -25.79 2.04
C LEU A 20 20.33 -26.76 1.10
N LYS A 21 20.88 -27.85 1.65
CA LYS A 21 21.68 -28.85 0.92
C LYS A 21 21.06 -30.24 1.11
N ASN A 22 20.40 -30.75 0.07
CA ASN A 22 19.84 -32.11 0.00
C ASN A 22 20.70 -33.16 0.73
N GLU A 23 20.10 -33.93 1.63
CA GLU A 23 20.34 -35.38 1.67
C GLU A 23 19.35 -36.02 0.70
N ARG A 24 19.75 -36.16 -0.57
CA ARG A 24 19.30 -37.32 -1.34
C ARG A 24 20.34 -38.40 -1.06
N SER A 25 20.11 -39.22 -0.03
CA SER A 25 20.71 -40.55 -0.05
C SER A 25 20.07 -41.30 -1.20
N PHE A 26 20.79 -41.39 -2.32
CA PHE A 26 20.44 -42.33 -3.38
C PHE A 26 20.53 -43.74 -2.80
N SER A 27 19.41 -44.29 -2.32
CA SER A 27 19.22 -45.73 -2.24
C SER A 27 18.47 -46.15 -3.50
N GLU A 28 19.11 -47.02 -4.27
CA GLU A 28 18.54 -47.70 -5.43
C GLU A 28 17.42 -48.63 -4.98
N SER A 29 16.22 -48.09 -4.81
CA SER A 29 14.98 -48.86 -4.85
C SER A 29 13.81 -47.89 -5.03
N ASP A 30 13.27 -47.87 -6.23
CA ASP A 30 11.95 -47.33 -6.51
C ASP A 30 10.92 -47.90 -5.49
N ASP A 31 9.96 -47.06 -5.09
CA ASP A 31 8.73 -47.37 -4.34
C ASP A 31 8.61 -47.07 -2.83
N ILE A 32 9.48 -46.25 -2.21
CA ILE A 32 9.10 -45.59 -0.94
C ILE A 32 9.48 -44.11 -0.98
N GLN A 33 8.47 -43.24 -1.10
CA GLN A 33 8.61 -41.81 -0.85
C GLN A 33 9.00 -41.60 0.62
N GLU A 34 10.30 -41.53 0.93
CA GLU A 34 10.73 -40.97 2.21
C GLU A 34 10.23 -39.52 2.28
N SER A 35 9.24 -39.30 3.15
CA SER A 35 8.68 -37.97 3.39
C SER A 35 9.78 -37.03 3.87
N GLU A 36 10.00 -35.91 3.17
CA GLU A 36 10.89 -34.84 3.64
C GLU A 36 10.54 -34.48 5.10
N LYS A 37 11.50 -34.62 6.02
CA LYS A 37 11.28 -34.30 7.45
C LYS A 37 11.45 -32.80 7.69
N ILE A 38 10.50 -32.22 8.42
CA ILE A 38 10.54 -30.83 8.86
C ILE A 38 11.36 -30.73 10.14
N ASP A 39 12.37 -29.86 10.16
CA ASP A 39 13.22 -29.64 11.34
C ASP A 39 12.79 -28.36 12.06
N ILE A 40 11.86 -28.53 13.00
CA ILE A 40 11.31 -27.43 13.82
C ILE A 40 12.41 -26.69 14.57
N LYS A 41 13.43 -27.38 15.07
CA LYS A 41 14.52 -26.75 15.84
C LYS A 41 15.35 -25.82 14.97
N SER A 42 15.59 -26.20 13.71
CA SER A 42 16.30 -25.34 12.76
C SER A 42 15.47 -24.12 12.37
N ILE A 43 14.15 -24.27 12.19
CA ILE A 43 13.25 -23.14 11.91
C ILE A 43 13.22 -22.18 13.11
N GLN A 44 13.05 -22.69 14.34
CA GLN A 44 13.09 -21.87 15.56
C GLN A 44 14.42 -21.13 15.72
N SER A 45 15.54 -21.81 15.47
CA SER A 45 16.86 -21.19 15.52
C SER A 45 17.03 -20.08 14.47
N PHE A 46 16.48 -20.27 13.26
CA PHE A 46 16.46 -19.23 12.24
C PHE A 46 15.66 -18.01 12.71
N VAL A 47 14.43 -18.22 13.22
CA VAL A 47 13.57 -17.12 13.71
C VAL A 47 14.24 -16.36 14.85
N SER A 48 14.86 -17.06 15.80
CA SER A 48 15.58 -16.43 16.91
C SER A 48 16.76 -15.57 16.43
N LEU A 49 17.58 -16.08 15.51
CA LEU A 49 18.71 -15.33 14.94
C LEU A 49 18.26 -14.16 14.06
N PHE A 50 17.17 -14.33 13.32
CA PHE A 50 16.57 -13.29 12.50
C PHE A 50 16.02 -12.15 13.37
N ASN A 51 15.32 -12.48 14.45
CA ASN A 51 14.78 -11.50 15.41
C ASN A 51 15.86 -10.79 16.24
N GLN A 52 17.07 -11.34 16.36
CA GLN A 52 18.19 -10.64 16.99
C GLN A 52 18.76 -9.51 16.12
N GLN A 53 18.38 -9.42 14.84
CA GLN A 53 18.86 -8.37 13.93
C GLN A 53 17.99 -7.12 14.06
N THR A 54 18.60 -5.99 14.41
CA THR A 54 17.91 -4.68 14.55
C THR A 54 18.14 -3.74 13.37
N ASN A 55 19.00 -4.12 12.42
CA ASN A 55 19.38 -3.28 11.28
C ASN A 55 18.64 -3.70 10.00
N GLU A 56 17.84 -2.79 9.45
CA GLU A 56 17.03 -3.00 8.25
C GLU A 56 17.87 -3.46 7.03
N ALA A 57 19.04 -2.86 6.81
CA ALA A 57 19.92 -3.22 5.70
C ALA A 57 20.50 -4.65 5.83
N VAL A 58 20.64 -5.13 7.07
CA VAL A 58 21.08 -6.49 7.37
C VAL A 58 19.95 -7.47 7.09
N ILE A 59 18.73 -7.17 7.55
CA ILE A 59 17.54 -7.99 7.30
C ILE A 59 17.33 -8.15 5.79
N GLU A 60 17.39 -7.04 5.04
CA GLU A 60 17.26 -7.06 3.58
C GLU A 60 18.36 -7.92 2.92
N SER A 61 19.60 -7.83 3.43
CA SER A 61 20.73 -8.63 2.93
C SER A 61 20.57 -10.13 3.24
N ILE A 62 20.04 -10.48 4.41
CA ILE A 62 19.74 -11.88 4.79
C ILE A 62 18.66 -12.45 3.87
N ILE A 63 17.58 -11.70 3.63
CA ILE A 63 16.50 -12.11 2.72
C ILE A 63 17.04 -12.30 1.30
N LYS A 64 17.78 -11.32 0.77
CA LYS A 64 18.40 -11.42 -0.56
C LYS A 64 19.36 -12.61 -0.67
N TYR A 65 20.11 -12.90 0.40
CA TYR A 65 21.02 -14.05 0.42
C TYR A 65 20.28 -15.39 0.45
N LEU A 66 19.25 -15.51 1.30
CA LEU A 66 18.37 -16.68 1.36
C LEU A 66 17.75 -16.96 -0.02
N PHE A 67 17.20 -15.92 -0.66
CA PHE A 67 16.61 -16.05 -1.98
C PHE A 67 17.64 -16.30 -3.07
N LYS A 68 18.83 -15.71 -2.99
CA LYS A 68 19.93 -16.06 -3.88
C LYS A 68 20.24 -17.56 -3.78
N GLN A 69 20.34 -18.14 -2.59
CA GLN A 69 20.56 -19.58 -2.41
C GLN A 69 19.42 -20.43 -2.98
N ILE A 70 18.17 -19.99 -2.79
CA ILE A 70 16.98 -20.66 -3.33
C ILE A 70 16.94 -20.61 -4.87
N PHE A 71 17.22 -19.44 -5.46
CA PHE A 71 17.09 -19.17 -6.90
C PHE A 71 18.37 -19.39 -7.71
N THR A 72 19.53 -19.64 -7.06
CA THR A 72 20.81 -19.80 -7.76
C THR A 72 20.82 -20.90 -8.82
N ASP A 73 19.87 -21.83 -8.77
CA ASP A 73 19.67 -22.83 -9.81
C ASP A 73 18.17 -22.99 -10.12
N PHE A 74 17.63 -22.07 -10.93
CA PHE A 74 16.22 -22.05 -11.38
C PHE A 74 15.74 -23.39 -12.00
N ASN A 75 16.66 -24.24 -12.46
CA ASN A 75 16.37 -25.57 -13.00
C ASN A 75 16.27 -26.66 -11.92
N LYS A 76 16.62 -26.36 -10.66
CA LYS A 76 16.64 -27.29 -9.52
C LYS A 76 15.75 -26.86 -8.35
N PHE A 77 14.62 -26.21 -8.63
CA PHE A 77 13.54 -26.10 -7.62
C PHE A 77 13.12 -27.47 -7.04
N SER A 78 13.50 -28.58 -7.69
CA SER A 78 13.49 -29.94 -7.15
C SER A 78 14.25 -30.14 -5.84
N ASN A 79 15.14 -29.21 -5.47
CA ASN A 79 15.97 -29.24 -4.26
C ASN A 79 15.47 -28.30 -3.15
N CYS A 80 14.39 -27.54 -3.38
CA CYS A 80 13.80 -26.69 -2.36
C CYS A 80 13.06 -27.57 -1.36
N ASN A 81 13.58 -27.78 -0.15
CA ASN A 81 12.95 -28.65 0.85
C ASN A 81 11.79 -27.96 1.60
N LEU A 82 11.04 -28.73 2.39
CA LEU A 82 9.93 -28.21 3.20
C LEU A 82 10.34 -27.13 4.21
N ASN A 83 11.54 -27.16 4.78
CA ASN A 83 12.00 -26.12 5.71
C ASN A 83 12.13 -24.76 5.01
N CYS A 84 12.65 -24.72 3.78
CA CYS A 84 12.75 -23.50 2.98
C CYS A 84 11.36 -22.96 2.60
N ILE A 85 10.41 -23.86 2.31
CA ILE A 85 9.02 -23.50 2.02
C ILE A 85 8.37 -22.86 3.24
N ILE A 86 8.60 -23.41 4.43
CA ILE A 86 8.05 -22.87 5.68
C ILE A 86 8.64 -21.50 5.98
N ILE A 87 9.98 -21.36 5.95
CA ILE A 87 10.64 -20.06 6.17
C ILE A 87 10.16 -19.01 5.16
N THR A 88 10.05 -19.39 3.88
CA THR A 88 9.53 -18.49 2.85
C THR A 88 8.08 -18.12 3.11
N GLY A 89 7.23 -19.07 3.48
CA GLY A 89 5.83 -18.80 3.85
C GLY A 89 5.70 -17.85 5.04
N LEU A 90 6.56 -18.00 6.05
CA LEU A 90 6.64 -17.09 7.19
C LEU A 90 7.05 -15.67 6.77
N LEU A 91 8.04 -15.54 5.89
CA LEU A 91 8.48 -14.23 5.37
C LEU A 91 7.43 -13.57 4.46
N ILE A 92 6.70 -14.34 3.66
CA ILE A 92 5.57 -13.83 2.87
C ILE A 92 4.47 -13.33 3.79
N ARG A 93 4.09 -14.10 4.81
CA ARG A 93 3.09 -13.69 5.82
C ARG A 93 3.49 -12.43 6.60
N ALA A 94 4.79 -12.18 6.69
CA ALA A 94 5.37 -11.00 7.30
C ALA A 94 5.54 -9.82 6.31
N ASN A 95 5.02 -9.94 5.09
CA ASN A 95 5.07 -8.94 4.02
C ASN A 95 6.49 -8.43 3.69
N TYR A 96 7.49 -9.31 3.81
CA TYR A 96 8.88 -8.98 3.49
C TYR A 96 9.24 -9.12 2.01
N LEU A 97 8.33 -9.66 1.20
CA LEU A 97 8.57 -9.99 -0.20
C LEU A 97 7.56 -9.29 -1.07
N ASN A 98 8.06 -8.70 -2.17
CA ASN A 98 7.19 -8.10 -3.16
C ASN A 98 6.53 -9.17 -4.05
N ASP A 99 5.43 -8.79 -4.68
CA ASP A 99 4.59 -9.67 -5.50
C ASP A 99 5.37 -10.35 -6.63
N ILE A 100 6.36 -9.66 -7.20
CA ILE A 100 7.19 -10.17 -8.29
C ILE A 100 8.00 -11.37 -7.82
N LEU A 101 8.70 -11.26 -6.68
CA LEU A 101 9.51 -12.34 -6.11
C LEU A 101 8.65 -13.53 -5.69
N ILE A 102 7.46 -13.27 -5.13
CA ILE A 102 6.50 -14.31 -4.75
C ILE A 102 6.03 -15.08 -6.00
N LEU A 103 5.67 -14.37 -7.06
CA LEU A 103 5.25 -14.97 -8.33
C LEU A 103 6.38 -15.76 -8.99
N GLU A 104 7.61 -15.25 -9.00
CA GLU A 104 8.78 -15.97 -9.53
C GLU A 104 9.06 -17.25 -8.74
N TYR A 105 8.94 -17.20 -7.41
CA TYR A 105 9.11 -18.35 -6.54
C TYR A 105 8.05 -19.43 -6.81
N LEU A 106 6.78 -19.03 -6.91
CA LEU A 106 5.66 -19.92 -7.21
C LEU A 106 5.75 -20.51 -8.63
N GLN A 107 6.17 -19.71 -9.62
CA GLN A 107 6.45 -20.19 -10.97
C GLN A 107 7.59 -21.22 -10.98
N GLY A 108 8.62 -21.03 -10.16
CA GLY A 108 9.72 -21.98 -9.98
C GLY A 108 9.25 -23.33 -9.44
N LEU A 109 8.45 -23.32 -8.37
CA LEU A 109 7.85 -24.53 -7.79
C LEU A 109 6.93 -25.25 -8.77
N LEU A 110 6.13 -24.49 -9.54
CA LEU A 110 5.26 -25.03 -10.59
C LEU A 110 6.07 -25.68 -11.71
N ARG A 111 7.15 -25.05 -12.18
CA ARG A 111 8.06 -25.60 -13.21
C ARG A 111 8.72 -26.91 -12.75
N ALA A 112 9.10 -27.00 -11.47
CA ALA A 112 9.68 -28.20 -10.88
C ALA A 112 8.68 -29.24 -10.39
N LYS A 113 7.37 -29.06 -10.68
CA LYS A 113 6.28 -29.97 -10.30
C LYS A 113 6.23 -30.26 -8.78
N GLN A 114 6.65 -29.32 -7.94
CA GLN A 114 6.66 -29.45 -6.48
C GLN A 114 5.30 -29.08 -5.87
N LEU A 115 4.24 -29.77 -6.31
CA LEU A 115 2.85 -29.39 -6.05
C LEU A 115 2.45 -29.49 -4.57
N HIS A 116 3.00 -30.48 -3.85
CA HIS A 116 2.78 -30.64 -2.41
C HIS A 116 3.35 -29.45 -1.61
N LYS A 117 4.48 -28.88 -2.06
CA LYS A 117 5.13 -27.71 -1.43
C LYS A 117 4.35 -26.43 -1.65
N ILE A 118 3.76 -26.27 -2.84
CA ILE A 118 2.84 -25.17 -3.15
C ILE A 118 1.62 -25.22 -2.22
N LYS A 119 1.07 -26.42 -1.97
CA LYS A 119 -0.05 -26.59 -1.04
C LYS A 119 0.33 -26.24 0.40
N VAL A 120 1.49 -26.67 0.87
CA VAL A 120 2.01 -26.30 2.20
C VAL A 120 2.16 -24.78 2.30
N LEU A 121 2.72 -24.15 1.27
CA LEU A 121 2.85 -22.69 1.21
C LEU A 121 1.48 -22.01 1.29
N PHE A 122 0.50 -22.43 0.49
CA PHE A 122 -0.86 -21.86 0.57
C PHE A 122 -1.53 -22.05 1.91
N HIS A 123 -1.28 -23.16 2.60
CA HIS A 123 -1.82 -23.40 3.92
C HIS A 123 -1.14 -22.53 4.98
N LEU A 124 0.18 -22.32 4.90
CA LEU A 124 0.90 -21.37 5.77
C LEU A 124 0.41 -19.94 5.61
N LEU A 125 0.02 -19.59 4.38
CA LEU A 125 -0.57 -18.30 4.04
C LEU A 125 -2.06 -18.22 4.44
N GLN A 126 -2.64 -19.31 4.95
CA GLN A 126 -4.03 -19.39 5.37
C GLN A 126 -4.21 -20.13 6.69
N GLU A 127 -4.13 -19.40 7.80
CA GLU A 127 -5.06 -19.62 8.91
C GLU A 127 -5.57 -18.28 9.43
N ARG A 128 -6.91 -18.23 9.57
CA ARG A 128 -7.78 -17.14 10.03
C ARG A 128 -7.83 -15.90 9.12
N VAL A 129 -8.89 -15.93 8.32
CA VAL A 129 -9.59 -14.77 7.79
C VAL A 129 -9.90 -13.83 8.95
N ASP A 130 -9.05 -12.82 9.14
CA ASP A 130 -9.54 -11.47 9.35
C ASP A 130 -9.05 -10.71 8.11
N ASP A 131 -10.01 -10.17 7.37
CA ASP A 131 -9.82 -9.53 6.07
C ASP A 131 -8.74 -8.45 6.13
N ASP A 132 -7.60 -8.68 5.46
CA ASP A 132 -6.76 -7.63 4.86
C ASP A 132 -5.54 -8.27 4.15
N GLU A 133 -5.71 -8.74 2.90
CA GLU A 133 -4.66 -8.70 1.85
C GLU A 133 -5.20 -9.22 0.50
N ILE A 134 -5.66 -8.28 -0.35
CA ILE A 134 -6.16 -8.54 -1.72
C ILE A 134 -5.07 -9.19 -2.59
N ILE A 135 -3.81 -8.80 -2.38
CA ILE A 135 -2.64 -9.29 -3.13
C ILE A 135 -2.46 -10.82 -2.97
N MET A 136 -2.60 -11.32 -1.74
CA MET A 136 -2.48 -12.74 -1.45
C MET A 136 -3.64 -13.56 -2.03
N THR A 137 -4.82 -12.95 -2.11
CA THR A 137 -6.00 -13.54 -2.77
C THR A 137 -5.79 -13.62 -4.28
N ASP A 138 -5.28 -12.57 -4.91
CA ASP A 138 -5.00 -12.52 -6.35
C ASP A 138 -3.90 -13.52 -6.75
N ILE A 139 -2.83 -13.64 -5.96
CA ILE A 139 -1.78 -14.64 -6.19
C ILE A 139 -2.36 -16.06 -6.09
N LYS A 140 -3.20 -16.31 -5.08
CA LYS A 140 -3.90 -17.59 -4.90
C LYS A 140 -4.83 -17.90 -6.06
N GLU A 141 -5.63 -16.94 -6.51
CA GLU A 141 -6.56 -17.09 -7.64
C GLU A 141 -5.82 -17.32 -8.95
N ASN A 142 -4.79 -16.53 -9.26
CA ASN A 142 -3.96 -16.70 -10.44
C ASN A 142 -3.32 -18.09 -10.50
N ILE A 143 -2.82 -18.60 -9.38
CA ILE A 143 -2.20 -19.93 -9.33
C ILE A 143 -3.26 -21.02 -9.42
N LEU A 144 -4.40 -20.87 -8.74
CA LEU A 144 -5.50 -21.81 -8.85
C LEU A 144 -6.02 -21.88 -10.29
N GLU A 145 -6.05 -20.75 -11.00
CA GLU A 145 -6.38 -20.69 -12.41
C GLU A 145 -5.33 -21.40 -13.28
N ILE A 146 -4.04 -21.19 -13.02
CA ILE A 146 -2.94 -21.91 -13.70
C ILE A 146 -3.05 -23.43 -13.45
N MET A 147 -3.35 -23.85 -12.23
CA MET A 147 -3.52 -25.26 -11.86
C MET A 147 -4.73 -25.88 -12.54
N LYS A 148 -5.87 -25.16 -12.59
CA LYS A 148 -7.07 -25.57 -13.35
C LYS A 148 -6.79 -25.70 -14.84
N ARG A 149 -6.14 -24.71 -15.45
CA ARG A 149 -5.74 -24.74 -16.87
C ARG A 149 -4.82 -25.91 -17.21
N ARG A 150 -4.03 -26.40 -16.24
CA ARG A 150 -3.07 -27.51 -16.43
C ARG A 150 -3.55 -28.86 -15.90
N ASN A 151 -4.78 -28.96 -15.42
CA ASN A 151 -5.40 -30.17 -14.88
C ASN A 151 -4.57 -30.86 -13.78
N ILE A 152 -4.11 -30.08 -12.80
CA ILE A 152 -3.23 -30.54 -11.72
C ILE A 152 -4.04 -30.74 -10.43
N GLU A 153 -4.06 -31.97 -9.92
CA GLU A 153 -4.68 -32.31 -8.62
C GLU A 153 -3.66 -32.29 -7.48
N LEU A 154 -4.08 -31.83 -6.29
CA LEU A 154 -3.24 -31.72 -5.11
C LEU A 154 -3.36 -32.95 -4.19
N PRO A 155 -2.26 -33.62 -3.82
CA PRO A 155 -2.30 -34.80 -2.94
C PRO A 155 -2.82 -34.47 -1.53
N ILE A 156 -3.37 -35.48 -0.86
CA ILE A 156 -3.99 -35.40 0.48
C ILE A 156 -2.92 -35.10 1.53
N TYR A 157 -3.31 -34.30 2.52
CA TYR A 157 -2.44 -33.76 3.55
C TYR A 157 -1.99 -34.84 4.55
N PRO A 158 -0.76 -34.81 5.09
CA PRO A 158 -0.39 -35.63 6.24
C PRO A 158 -0.91 -34.99 7.54
N GLU A 159 -1.98 -35.54 8.11
CA GLU A 159 -2.73 -35.03 9.28
C GLU A 159 -1.92 -34.88 10.60
N THR A 160 -0.63 -35.21 10.62
CA THR A 160 0.21 -35.23 11.83
C THR A 160 1.21 -34.07 11.88
N PHE A 161 0.76 -32.82 11.75
CA PHE A 161 1.66 -31.66 11.77
C PHE A 161 1.28 -30.63 12.85
N GLU A 162 2.27 -30.16 13.62
CA GLU A 162 2.09 -29.19 14.71
C GLU A 162 2.03 -27.74 14.17
N TRP A 163 0.96 -27.44 13.45
CA TRP A 163 0.70 -26.15 12.84
C TRP A 163 0.79 -24.96 13.79
N THR A 164 0.34 -25.14 15.04
CA THR A 164 0.38 -24.13 16.11
C THR A 164 1.77 -23.54 16.33
N ILE A 165 2.83 -24.36 16.18
CA ILE A 165 4.21 -23.88 16.36
C ILE A 165 4.60 -22.91 15.24
N ILE A 166 4.20 -23.22 14.00
CA ILE A 166 4.53 -22.38 12.84
C ILE A 166 3.78 -21.05 12.88
N PHE A 167 2.51 -21.06 13.31
CA PHE A 167 1.75 -19.83 13.47
C PHE A 167 2.33 -18.92 14.56
N ASN A 168 2.70 -19.48 15.70
CA ASN A 168 3.39 -18.73 16.76
C ASN A 168 4.70 -18.10 16.26
N LEU A 169 5.50 -18.86 15.49
CA LEU A 169 6.78 -18.36 14.96
C LEU A 169 6.60 -17.20 13.98
N GLY A 170 5.59 -17.23 13.12
CA GLY A 170 5.36 -16.08 12.26
C GLY A 170 4.71 -14.89 12.97
N GLU A 171 3.96 -15.11 14.07
CA GLU A 171 3.56 -13.97 14.92
C GLU A 171 4.76 -13.31 15.59
N GLU A 172 5.75 -14.09 16.02
CA GLU A 172 7.01 -13.56 16.56
C GLU A 172 7.81 -12.76 15.53
N ILE A 173 7.89 -13.24 14.28
CA ILE A 173 8.47 -12.46 13.18
C ILE A 173 7.67 -11.17 12.97
N ASN A 174 6.34 -11.26 12.80
CA ASN A 174 5.45 -10.12 12.55
C ASN A 174 5.57 -9.02 13.63
N LYS A 175 5.67 -9.39 14.90
CA LYS A 175 5.86 -8.45 16.02
C LYS A 175 7.13 -7.61 15.86
N HIS A 176 8.22 -8.20 15.36
CA HIS A 176 9.46 -7.48 15.13
C HIS A 176 9.39 -6.67 13.82
N VAL A 177 8.78 -7.19 12.75
CA VAL A 177 8.59 -6.45 11.49
C VAL A 177 7.79 -5.17 11.69
N HIS A 178 6.66 -5.28 12.38
CA HIS A 178 5.80 -4.15 12.69
C HIS A 178 6.43 -3.19 13.72
N ALA A 179 7.41 -3.65 14.50
CA ALA A 179 8.20 -2.77 15.36
C ALA A 179 9.11 -1.81 14.59
N PHE A 180 9.48 -2.12 13.33
CA PHE A 180 10.23 -1.19 12.47
C PHE A 180 9.33 -0.39 11.53
N SER A 181 8.07 -0.78 11.34
CA SER A 181 7.06 0.01 10.64
C SER A 181 6.24 0.87 11.61
N PHE A 182 6.90 1.74 12.39
CA PHE A 182 6.28 2.71 13.31
C PHE A 182 5.34 2.09 14.37
N THR A 183 5.80 1.97 15.62
CA THR A 183 4.96 1.40 16.68
C THR A 183 3.94 2.38 17.24
N LYS A 184 2.84 1.82 17.77
CA LYS A 184 1.88 2.53 18.61
C LYS A 184 2.54 3.12 19.87
N ASP A 185 3.63 2.52 20.35
CA ASP A 185 4.45 3.03 21.47
C ASP A 185 5.23 4.30 21.11
N ASP A 186 5.63 4.49 19.84
CA ASP A 186 6.21 5.74 19.32
C ASP A 186 5.15 6.85 19.17
N LEU A 187 3.88 6.48 19.06
CA LEU A 187 2.74 7.40 19.07
C LEU A 187 2.31 7.74 20.50
N ASP A 188 2.35 6.77 21.41
CA ASP A 188 1.97 6.91 22.82
C ASP A 188 3.04 7.70 23.62
N THR A 189 4.32 7.64 23.25
CA THR A 189 5.36 8.56 23.76
C THR A 189 5.16 10.01 23.31
N LEU A 190 4.43 10.26 22.21
CA LEU A 190 4.02 11.60 21.78
C LEU A 190 2.69 12.04 22.41
N GLN A 191 1.79 11.11 22.75
CA GLN A 191 0.54 11.40 23.46
C GLN A 191 0.77 11.70 24.95
N THR A 192 1.76 11.07 25.58
CA THR A 192 2.00 11.21 27.03
C THR A 192 2.67 12.53 27.46
N GLU A 193 3.19 13.34 26.54
CA GLU A 193 3.80 14.64 26.92
C GLU A 193 2.81 15.81 27.02
N PHE A 194 1.57 15.70 26.53
CA PHE A 194 0.67 16.87 26.48
C PHE A 194 -0.82 16.52 26.64
N GLU A 195 -1.18 15.95 27.80
CA GLU A 195 -2.53 16.16 28.34
C GLU A 195 -2.61 17.57 28.95
N GLU A 196 -3.30 18.49 28.27
CA GLU A 196 -4.11 19.53 28.94
C GLU A 196 -5.38 19.81 28.10
N SER A 197 -6.47 19.95 28.84
CA SER A 197 -7.89 19.74 28.51
C SER A 197 -8.57 20.80 27.60
N PRO A 198 -9.81 20.51 27.13
CA PRO A 198 -10.48 21.19 26.02
C PRO A 198 -11.40 22.35 26.45
N GLU A 199 -11.78 23.20 25.50
CA GLU A 199 -12.98 24.04 25.59
C GLU A 199 -13.98 23.70 24.49
N GLU A 200 -15.21 23.44 24.92
CA GLU A 200 -16.40 23.15 24.13
C GLU A 200 -16.92 24.38 23.37
N THR A 201 -17.56 24.19 22.23
CA THR A 201 -18.72 25.02 21.85
C THR A 201 -19.78 24.20 21.10
N THR A 202 -20.96 24.20 21.69
CA THR A 202 -22.28 23.75 21.21
C THR A 202 -22.78 24.52 20.00
N HIS A 203 -23.59 23.92 19.11
CA HIS A 203 -24.79 24.48 18.44
C HIS A 203 -25.47 23.34 17.64
N GLU A 204 -26.65 22.86 18.02
CA GLU A 204 -28.02 23.34 17.72
C GLU A 204 -28.70 22.50 16.62
N THR A 205 -29.79 21.86 17.05
CA THR A 205 -30.77 21.13 16.24
C THR A 205 -31.60 22.08 15.37
N VAL A 206 -31.80 21.76 14.08
CA VAL A 206 -33.05 21.89 13.27
C VAL A 206 -32.76 21.68 11.77
N ASN A 207 -33.39 20.65 11.17
CA ASN A 207 -33.94 20.52 9.79
C ASN A 207 -33.92 19.08 9.23
N VAL A 208 -34.62 18.15 9.90
CA VAL A 208 -34.63 16.71 9.54
C VAL A 208 -35.44 16.38 8.27
N LEU A 209 -36.31 17.29 7.80
CA LEU A 209 -37.23 17.01 6.68
C LEU A 209 -36.65 17.36 5.29
N ASP A 210 -35.88 18.43 5.17
CA ASP A 210 -35.19 18.81 3.92
C ASP A 210 -33.98 17.90 3.65
N ASP A 211 -33.20 17.58 4.69
CA ASP A 211 -32.05 16.68 4.61
C ASP A 211 -32.44 15.30 4.07
N HIS A 212 -33.61 14.77 4.46
CA HIS A 212 -34.08 13.47 3.99
C HIS A 212 -34.39 13.44 2.49
N TYR A 213 -34.94 14.53 1.94
CA TYR A 213 -35.20 14.63 0.50
C TYR A 213 -33.90 14.82 -0.30
N GLU A 214 -33.01 15.69 0.16
CA GLU A 214 -31.69 15.91 -0.47
C GLU A 214 -30.82 14.64 -0.46
N GLN A 215 -30.79 13.91 0.66
CA GLN A 215 -30.09 12.63 0.78
C GLN A 215 -30.67 11.57 -0.17
N GLN A 216 -32.00 11.54 -0.36
CA GLN A 216 -32.64 10.62 -1.29
C GLN A 216 -32.32 10.94 -2.75
N GLU A 217 -32.30 12.22 -3.14
CA GLU A 217 -31.91 12.63 -4.49
C GLU A 217 -30.42 12.39 -4.76
N LYS A 218 -29.54 12.70 -3.80
CA LYS A 218 -28.11 12.40 -3.87
C LYS A 218 -27.87 10.89 -4.01
N SER A 219 -28.63 10.06 -3.29
CA SER A 219 -28.57 8.60 -3.42
C SER A 219 -29.03 8.09 -4.79
N LYS A 220 -30.10 8.68 -5.36
CA LYS A 220 -30.57 8.34 -6.72
C LYS A 220 -29.54 8.73 -7.78
N LEU A 221 -28.95 9.92 -7.68
CA LEU A 221 -27.90 10.39 -8.58
C LEU A 221 -26.67 9.49 -8.53
N ASN A 222 -26.20 9.14 -7.33
CA ASN A 222 -25.07 8.23 -7.14
C ASN A 222 -25.31 6.86 -7.79
N LYS A 223 -26.51 6.29 -7.61
CA LYS A 223 -26.89 5.02 -8.25
C LYS A 223 -26.92 5.13 -9.76
N HIS A 224 -27.44 6.23 -10.30
CA HIS A 224 -27.48 6.48 -11.74
C HIS A 224 -26.07 6.59 -12.33
N ILE A 225 -25.19 7.41 -11.73
CA ILE A 225 -23.82 7.60 -12.18
C ILE A 225 -23.04 6.29 -12.13
N TYR A 226 -23.21 5.50 -11.06
CA TYR A 226 -22.61 4.16 -10.96
C TYR A 226 -23.05 3.26 -12.12
N GLN A 227 -24.35 3.21 -12.42
CA GLN A 227 -24.89 2.42 -13.53
C GLN A 227 -24.35 2.89 -14.88
N VAL A 228 -24.24 4.20 -15.10
CA VAL A 228 -23.68 4.77 -16.34
C VAL A 228 -22.21 4.38 -16.49
N ILE A 229 -21.40 4.50 -15.43
CA ILE A 229 -19.98 4.13 -15.46
C ILE A 229 -19.80 2.62 -15.72
N LYS A 230 -20.58 1.76 -15.06
CA LYS A 230 -20.46 0.30 -15.18
C LYS A 230 -21.05 -0.29 -16.47
N SER A 231 -22.02 0.38 -17.08
CA SER A 231 -22.66 -0.09 -18.32
C SER A 231 -21.99 0.43 -19.61
N SER A 232 -21.12 1.43 -19.50
CA SER A 232 -20.47 2.06 -20.66
C SER A 232 -19.08 1.47 -20.90
N GLY A 233 -18.72 1.27 -22.17
CA GLY A 233 -17.44 0.67 -22.54
C GLY A 233 -16.28 1.66 -22.62
N THR A 234 -16.57 2.96 -22.77
CA THR A 234 -15.57 4.02 -22.96
C THR A 234 -15.92 5.27 -22.15
N SER A 235 -14.91 6.09 -21.83
CA SER A 235 -15.12 7.35 -21.12
C SER A 235 -15.92 8.38 -21.93
N ASP A 236 -15.86 8.34 -23.27
CA ASP A 236 -16.67 9.21 -24.15
C ASP A 236 -18.16 8.94 -23.98
N GLU A 237 -18.52 7.65 -23.95
CA GLU A 237 -19.91 7.23 -23.78
C GLU A 237 -20.45 7.61 -22.40
N VAL A 238 -19.62 7.48 -21.35
CA VAL A 238 -19.98 7.94 -19.99
C VAL A 238 -20.23 9.44 -19.99
N VAL A 239 -19.31 10.25 -20.50
CA VAL A 239 -19.44 11.72 -20.51
C VAL A 239 -20.68 12.14 -21.29
N HIS A 240 -20.92 11.57 -22.47
CA HIS A 240 -22.12 11.87 -23.27
C HIS A 240 -23.42 11.58 -22.51
N LYS A 241 -23.51 10.43 -21.84
CA LYS A 241 -24.67 10.07 -21.00
C LYS A 241 -24.82 11.01 -19.79
N LEU A 242 -23.73 11.39 -19.14
CA LEU A 242 -23.76 12.31 -17.99
C LEU A 242 -24.19 13.73 -18.39
N LEU A 243 -23.74 14.23 -19.54
CA LEU A 243 -24.13 15.55 -20.05
C LEU A 243 -25.59 15.62 -20.50
N SER A 244 -26.18 14.47 -20.87
CA SER A 244 -27.57 14.38 -21.31
C SER A 244 -28.56 14.33 -20.13
N HIS A 245 -28.05 14.25 -18.89
CA HIS A 245 -28.86 14.17 -17.69
C HIS A 245 -29.25 15.58 -17.22
N ASP A 246 -30.38 16.08 -17.72
CA ASP A 246 -30.94 17.37 -17.30
C ASP A 246 -31.31 17.36 -15.80
N GLY A 247 -30.79 18.34 -15.04
CA GLY A 247 -31.29 18.67 -13.70
C GLY A 247 -30.26 18.64 -12.57
N ASN A 248 -29.10 17.99 -12.74
CA ASN A 248 -28.07 17.90 -11.70
C ASN A 248 -26.90 18.86 -11.96
N GLY A 249 -26.46 19.58 -10.92
CA GLY A 249 -25.32 20.49 -11.01
C GLY A 249 -24.02 19.76 -11.30
N SER A 250 -23.09 20.44 -11.99
CA SER A 250 -21.76 19.93 -12.33
C SER A 250 -20.98 19.46 -11.10
N GLU A 251 -21.12 20.18 -9.98
CA GLU A 251 -20.53 19.83 -8.69
C GLU A 251 -21.01 18.47 -8.18
N SER A 252 -22.32 18.22 -8.19
CA SER A 252 -22.91 16.96 -7.72
C SER A 252 -22.46 15.75 -8.55
N ILE A 253 -22.31 15.92 -9.86
CA ILE A 253 -21.82 14.87 -10.76
C ILE A 253 -20.35 14.55 -10.45
N ILE A 254 -19.50 15.57 -10.27
CA ILE A 254 -18.08 15.37 -9.94
C ILE A 254 -17.94 14.69 -8.56
N SER A 255 -18.66 15.17 -7.53
CA SER A 255 -18.64 14.55 -6.20
C SER A 255 -19.06 13.08 -6.24
N ALA A 256 -20.10 12.76 -7.03
CA ALA A 256 -20.52 11.37 -7.21
C ALA A 256 -19.45 10.52 -7.90
N ILE A 257 -18.75 11.06 -8.90
CA ILE A 257 -17.63 10.35 -9.56
C ILE A 257 -16.50 10.06 -8.57
N LEU A 258 -16.14 11.03 -7.72
CA LEU A 258 -15.12 10.83 -6.66
C LEU A 258 -15.56 9.74 -5.68
N LEU A 259 -16.81 9.80 -5.22
CA LEU A 259 -17.37 8.78 -4.32
C LEU A 259 -17.40 7.38 -4.95
N MET A 260 -17.66 7.28 -6.25
CA MET A 260 -17.59 5.98 -6.93
C MET A 260 -16.13 5.50 -7.04
N CYS A 261 -15.19 6.40 -7.35
CA CYS A 261 -13.77 6.07 -7.41
C CYS A 261 -13.23 5.54 -6.07
N SER A 262 -13.67 6.12 -4.95
CA SER A 262 -13.27 5.68 -3.61
C SER A 262 -13.94 4.38 -3.16
N LYS A 263 -14.97 3.90 -3.87
CA LYS A 263 -15.65 2.63 -3.54
C LYS A 263 -15.16 1.45 -4.38
N GLU A 264 -14.34 1.70 -5.40
CA GLU A 264 -13.76 0.63 -6.19
C GLU A 264 -12.69 -0.12 -5.39
N LYS A 265 -12.65 -1.44 -5.59
CA LYS A 265 -11.61 -2.29 -5.00
C LYS A 265 -10.22 -1.99 -5.54
N LEU A 266 -10.13 -1.61 -6.83
CA LEU A 266 -8.90 -1.30 -7.53
C LEU A 266 -9.03 0.01 -8.30
N TYR A 267 -7.98 0.83 -8.25
CA TYR A 267 -7.92 2.05 -9.06
C TYR A 267 -8.01 1.74 -10.55
N THR A 268 -8.94 2.40 -11.24
CA THR A 268 -9.12 2.26 -12.68
C THR A 268 -9.01 3.62 -13.36
N ARG A 269 -8.30 3.69 -14.50
CA ARG A 269 -8.11 4.94 -15.27
C ARG A 269 -9.40 5.51 -15.88
N ILE A 270 -10.54 4.84 -15.74
CA ILE A 270 -11.80 5.35 -16.27
C ILE A 270 -12.21 6.66 -15.60
N TYR A 271 -11.99 6.80 -14.28
CA TYR A 271 -12.39 7.99 -13.51
C TYR A 271 -11.61 9.24 -13.90
N GLU A 272 -10.27 9.15 -14.03
CA GLU A 272 -9.44 10.25 -14.52
C GLU A 272 -9.86 10.64 -15.94
N ASN A 273 -10.11 9.66 -16.82
CA ASN A 273 -10.50 9.93 -18.20
C ASN A 273 -11.88 10.59 -18.32
N ILE A 274 -12.83 10.24 -17.46
CA ILE A 274 -14.14 10.90 -17.40
C ILE A 274 -13.96 12.36 -16.98
N LEU A 275 -13.22 12.62 -15.90
CA LEU A 275 -13.05 13.97 -15.36
C LEU A 275 -12.22 14.87 -16.29
N MET A 276 -11.19 14.35 -16.95
CA MET A 276 -10.46 15.12 -17.96
C MET A 276 -11.38 15.54 -19.11
N LYS A 277 -12.14 14.59 -19.67
CA LYS A 277 -13.06 14.86 -20.78
C LYS A 277 -14.21 15.79 -20.40
N ILE A 278 -14.76 15.66 -19.19
CA ILE A 278 -15.86 16.55 -18.76
C ILE A 278 -15.36 17.99 -18.58
N CYS A 279 -14.09 18.18 -18.17
CA CYS A 279 -13.48 19.51 -18.10
C CYS A 279 -13.23 20.12 -19.48
N GLU A 280 -12.95 19.31 -20.51
CA GLU A 280 -12.81 19.77 -21.90
C GLU A 280 -14.13 20.30 -22.50
N VAL A 281 -15.29 19.90 -21.94
CA VAL A 281 -16.62 20.32 -22.43
C VAL A 281 -16.87 21.81 -22.16
N GLY A 282 -16.40 22.35 -21.03
CA GLY A 282 -16.58 23.76 -20.72
C GLY A 282 -16.03 24.20 -19.36
N SER A 283 -15.73 25.49 -19.24
CA SER A 283 -15.08 26.08 -18.06
C SER A 283 -15.87 25.97 -16.75
N ILE A 284 -17.19 25.75 -16.84
CA ILE A 284 -18.04 25.49 -15.66
C ILE A 284 -17.58 24.20 -14.96
N TRP A 285 -17.27 23.14 -15.73
CA TRP A 285 -16.82 21.86 -15.19
C TRP A 285 -15.46 21.95 -14.53
N GLU A 286 -14.52 22.67 -15.14
CA GLU A 286 -13.20 22.95 -14.56
C GLU A 286 -13.34 23.73 -13.25
N THR A 287 -14.20 24.76 -13.23
CA THR A 287 -14.47 25.56 -12.02
C THR A 287 -15.08 24.70 -10.91
N SER A 288 -16.04 23.84 -11.26
CA SER A 288 -16.64 22.89 -10.33
C SER A 288 -15.64 21.86 -9.82
N LEU A 289 -14.77 21.30 -10.67
CA LEU A 289 -13.75 20.35 -10.26
C LEU A 289 -12.80 20.97 -9.24
N ASN A 290 -12.35 22.20 -9.50
CA ASN A 290 -11.49 22.93 -8.61
C ASN A 290 -12.16 23.21 -7.24
N LYS A 291 -13.44 23.59 -7.24
CA LYS A 291 -14.22 23.80 -6.00
C LYS A 291 -14.44 22.50 -5.24
N ILE A 292 -14.77 21.42 -5.94
CA ILE A 292 -14.93 20.10 -5.32
C ILE A 292 -13.62 19.62 -4.72
N PHE A 293 -12.46 19.87 -5.34
CA PHE A 293 -11.18 19.57 -4.72
C PHE A 293 -10.98 20.32 -3.39
N GLU A 294 -11.36 21.61 -3.32
CA GLU A 294 -11.27 22.39 -2.07
C GLU A 294 -12.18 21.80 -0.98
N VAL A 295 -13.44 21.50 -1.31
CA VAL A 295 -14.41 20.89 -0.38
C VAL A 295 -13.94 19.50 0.07
N PHE A 296 -13.50 18.67 -0.88
CA PHE A 296 -12.98 17.33 -0.60
C PHE A 296 -11.83 17.37 0.41
N TYR A 297 -10.80 18.18 0.14
CA TYR A 297 -9.61 18.19 0.98
C TYR A 297 -9.84 18.86 2.35
N MET A 298 -10.70 19.87 2.42
CA MET A 298 -10.95 20.61 3.65
C MET A 298 -11.90 19.90 4.61
N THR A 299 -12.96 19.27 4.09
CA THR A 299 -14.03 18.69 4.90
C THR A 299 -14.25 17.21 4.62
N GLU A 300 -14.55 16.83 3.37
CA GLU A 300 -15.09 15.48 3.11
C GLU A 300 -14.07 14.36 3.36
N ILE A 301 -12.77 14.60 3.15
CA ILE A 301 -11.72 13.58 3.35
C ILE A 301 -11.68 13.02 4.79
N GLU A 302 -12.15 13.80 5.77
CA GLU A 302 -12.25 13.40 7.18
C GLU A 302 -13.58 12.74 7.53
N ASP A 303 -14.58 12.85 6.65
CA ASP A 303 -15.92 12.35 6.89
C ASP A 303 -15.97 10.84 6.61
N GLU A 304 -16.10 10.06 7.68
CA GLU A 304 -16.15 8.60 7.64
C GLU A 304 -17.44 8.06 7.03
N GLU A 305 -18.52 8.85 6.99
CA GLU A 305 -19.77 8.46 6.33
C GLU A 305 -19.63 8.57 4.81
N ILE A 306 -18.89 9.59 4.34
CA ILE A 306 -18.65 9.80 2.91
C ILE A 306 -17.58 8.84 2.39
N TYR A 307 -16.42 8.82 3.03
CA TYR A 307 -15.31 7.95 2.67
C TYR A 307 -14.98 7.06 3.87
N PRO A 308 -15.58 5.87 4.03
CA PRO A 308 -15.33 5.01 5.19
C PRO A 308 -13.92 4.43 5.18
N ASP A 309 -13.50 3.90 4.03
CA ASP A 309 -12.26 3.14 3.91
C ASP A 309 -11.04 4.05 3.69
N ILE A 310 -10.20 4.20 4.72
CA ILE A 310 -8.93 4.95 4.64
C ILE A 310 -8.04 4.39 3.52
N SER A 311 -8.06 3.06 3.33
CA SER A 311 -7.29 2.39 2.28
C SER A 311 -7.69 2.84 0.87
N ASN A 312 -8.94 3.26 0.66
CA ASN A 312 -9.44 3.71 -0.64
C ASN A 312 -9.20 5.20 -0.91
N ILE A 313 -8.81 5.98 0.11
CA ILE A 313 -8.34 7.37 -0.07
C ILE A 313 -7.12 7.41 -1.01
N LYS A 314 -6.35 6.32 -1.09
CA LYS A 314 -5.27 6.17 -2.08
C LYS A 314 -5.75 6.39 -3.51
N HIS A 315 -6.94 5.89 -3.87
CA HIS A 315 -7.52 6.03 -5.21
C HIS A 315 -7.80 7.50 -5.55
N LEU A 316 -8.27 8.27 -4.57
CA LEU A 316 -8.49 9.72 -4.73
C LEU A 316 -7.16 10.47 -4.87
N GLY A 317 -6.13 10.09 -4.09
CA GLY A 317 -4.77 10.62 -4.25
C GLY A 317 -4.23 10.40 -5.65
N GLN A 318 -4.36 9.18 -6.18
CA GLN A 318 -3.94 8.84 -7.55
C GLN A 318 -4.73 9.61 -8.60
N LEU A 319 -6.06 9.71 -8.44
CA LEU A 319 -6.94 10.44 -9.35
C LEU A 319 -6.55 11.92 -9.45
N PHE A 320 -6.44 12.61 -8.32
CA PHE A 320 -6.09 14.04 -8.32
C PHE A 320 -4.67 14.29 -8.81
N ALA A 321 -3.72 13.37 -8.59
CA ALA A 321 -2.38 13.46 -9.14
C ALA A 321 -2.39 13.47 -10.68
N LYS A 322 -3.23 12.63 -11.28
CA LYS A 322 -3.38 12.51 -12.74
C LYS A 322 -4.05 13.75 -13.32
N LEU A 323 -5.07 14.28 -12.64
CA LEU A 323 -5.74 15.52 -13.05
C LEU A 323 -4.79 16.72 -13.00
N LEU A 324 -3.93 16.83 -11.98
CA LEU A 324 -2.86 17.83 -11.92
C LEU A 324 -1.84 17.65 -13.04
N ALA A 325 -1.41 16.41 -13.30
CA ALA A 325 -0.41 16.12 -14.32
C ALA A 325 -0.88 16.44 -15.75
N LYS A 326 -2.19 16.45 -15.98
CA LYS A 326 -2.84 16.71 -17.27
C LYS A 326 -3.47 18.10 -17.36
N ASP A 327 -3.15 18.99 -16.43
CA ASP A 327 -3.66 20.37 -16.36
C ASP A 327 -5.20 20.48 -16.32
N SER A 328 -5.91 19.44 -15.87
CA SER A 328 -7.36 19.47 -15.63
C SER A 328 -7.71 20.01 -14.24
N LEU A 329 -6.80 19.87 -13.27
CA LEU A 329 -6.85 20.55 -11.98
C LEU A 329 -5.69 21.55 -11.90
N ASP A 330 -5.98 22.80 -11.53
CA ASP A 330 -4.93 23.82 -11.45
C ASP A 330 -4.12 23.66 -10.14
N PHE A 331 -2.79 23.58 -10.28
CA PHE A 331 -1.85 23.51 -9.17
C PHE A 331 -2.05 24.60 -8.11
N LYS A 332 -2.59 25.78 -8.45
CA LYS A 332 -2.87 26.85 -7.47
C LYS A 332 -3.80 26.40 -6.34
N TYR A 333 -4.66 25.40 -6.59
CA TYR A 333 -5.60 24.89 -5.59
C TYR A 333 -4.91 24.08 -4.49
N LEU A 334 -3.68 23.61 -4.70
CA LEU A 334 -2.89 23.01 -3.61
C LEU A 334 -2.50 24.01 -2.51
N LYS A 335 -2.83 25.31 -2.64
CA LYS A 335 -2.69 26.31 -1.56
C LYS A 335 -3.40 25.92 -0.27
N ILE A 336 -4.42 25.08 -0.34
CA ILE A 336 -5.18 24.62 0.81
C ILE A 336 -4.44 23.53 1.60
N VAL A 337 -3.45 22.88 0.98
CA VAL A 337 -2.71 21.75 1.55
C VAL A 337 -1.65 22.28 2.51
N LYS A 338 -1.91 22.10 3.80
CA LYS A 338 -0.93 22.38 4.87
C LYS A 338 -0.31 21.08 5.35
N ILE A 339 1.02 21.02 5.34
CA ILE A 339 1.79 19.87 5.85
C ILE A 339 2.35 20.23 7.23
N ASN A 340 1.58 19.96 8.28
CA ASN A 340 1.94 20.19 9.67
C ASN A 340 1.17 19.26 10.62
N SER A 341 1.59 19.17 11.88
CA SER A 341 0.99 18.22 12.83
C SER A 341 -0.46 18.53 13.24
N ARG A 342 -0.95 19.76 13.01
CA ARG A 342 -2.27 20.22 13.44
C ARG A 342 -3.33 19.98 12.38
N ASP A 343 -3.00 20.30 11.12
CA ASP A 343 -3.93 20.27 9.99
C ASP A 343 -3.85 18.96 9.19
N THR A 344 -2.76 18.19 9.33
CA THR A 344 -2.54 16.94 8.57
C THR A 344 -2.89 15.71 9.41
N THR A 345 -4.15 15.29 9.31
CA THR A 345 -4.68 14.05 9.88
C THR A 345 -4.10 12.80 9.20
N GLU A 346 -4.41 11.62 9.74
CA GLU A 346 -4.03 10.35 9.12
C GLU A 346 -4.57 10.19 7.70
N ARG A 347 -5.86 10.49 7.48
CA ARG A 347 -6.54 10.40 6.18
C ARG A 347 -5.88 11.32 5.15
N LYS A 348 -5.57 12.56 5.55
CA LYS A 348 -4.80 13.51 4.73
C LYS A 348 -3.38 13.03 4.46
N ARG A 349 -2.70 12.38 5.41
CA ARG A 349 -1.37 11.80 5.17
C ARG A 349 -1.42 10.71 4.10
N VAL A 350 -2.40 9.81 4.16
CA VAL A 350 -2.60 8.76 3.15
C VAL A 350 -2.85 9.40 1.78
N PHE A 351 -3.78 10.35 1.70
CA PHE A 351 -4.06 11.09 0.47
C PHE A 351 -2.81 11.75 -0.13
N LEU A 352 -2.09 12.54 0.68
CA LEU A 352 -0.91 13.28 0.21
C LEU A 352 0.23 12.37 -0.19
N LYS A 353 0.41 11.22 0.49
CA LYS A 353 1.39 10.20 0.10
C LYS A 353 1.14 9.77 -1.35
N TYR A 354 -0.08 9.29 -1.64
CA TYR A 354 -0.42 8.78 -2.97
C TYR A 354 -0.48 9.91 -4.02
N LEU A 355 -0.96 11.10 -3.63
CA LEU A 355 -0.98 12.28 -4.51
C LEU A 355 0.43 12.59 -5.04
N PHE A 356 1.42 12.75 -4.16
CA PHE A 356 2.76 13.15 -4.60
C PHE A 356 3.55 12.01 -5.24
N THR A 357 3.42 10.78 -4.78
CA THR A 357 4.11 9.65 -5.41
C THR A 357 3.59 9.40 -6.82
N GLU A 358 2.27 9.46 -7.03
CA GLU A 358 1.66 9.28 -8.35
C GLU A 358 1.96 10.47 -9.27
N LEU A 359 1.99 11.69 -8.74
CA LEU A 359 2.33 12.88 -9.52
C LEU A 359 3.77 12.82 -10.05
N VAL A 360 4.70 12.33 -9.22
CA VAL A 360 6.10 12.11 -9.62
C VAL A 360 6.19 10.97 -10.64
N SER A 361 5.37 9.93 -10.52
CA SER A 361 5.26 8.86 -11.52
C SER A 361 4.86 9.40 -12.90
N GLU A 362 3.87 10.30 -12.96
CA GLU A 362 3.38 10.88 -14.22
C GLU A 362 4.30 11.92 -14.85
N MET A 363 4.81 12.86 -14.04
CA MET A 363 5.53 14.01 -14.57
C MET A 363 7.05 13.88 -14.46
N SER A 364 7.57 12.87 -13.75
CA SER A 364 8.95 12.79 -13.23
C SER A 364 9.26 13.80 -12.12
N LEU A 365 10.18 13.43 -11.22
CA LEU A 365 10.60 14.25 -10.08
C LEU A 365 11.14 15.63 -10.50
N ASN A 366 11.82 15.71 -11.65
CA ASN A 366 12.43 16.96 -12.12
C ASN A 366 11.36 17.99 -12.55
N ASN A 367 10.29 17.55 -13.21
CA ASN A 367 9.21 18.47 -13.58
C ASN A 367 8.41 18.90 -12.35
N VAL A 368 8.14 17.98 -11.41
CA VAL A 368 7.48 18.32 -10.14
C VAL A 368 8.29 19.37 -9.36
N LYS A 369 9.62 19.19 -9.26
CA LYS A 369 10.52 20.21 -8.69
C LYS A 369 10.41 21.55 -9.42
N LYS A 370 10.43 21.54 -10.75
CA LYS A 370 10.33 22.76 -11.56
C LYS A 370 9.04 23.52 -11.28
N ILE A 371 7.91 22.82 -11.21
CA ILE A 371 6.59 23.39 -10.92
C ILE A 371 6.53 23.91 -9.49
N MET A 372 6.87 23.08 -8.50
CA MET A 372 6.66 23.42 -7.09
C MET A 372 7.71 24.39 -6.52
N LEU A 373 8.97 24.29 -6.96
CA LEU A 373 10.08 25.03 -6.34
C LEU A 373 10.59 26.20 -7.19
N HIS A 374 10.42 26.14 -8.51
CA HIS A 374 11.04 27.08 -9.45
C HIS A 374 10.04 27.93 -10.25
N ASN A 375 8.78 27.53 -10.34
CA ASN A 375 7.76 28.32 -11.03
C ASN A 375 7.43 29.58 -10.22
N LYS A 376 7.71 30.76 -10.78
CA LYS A 376 7.50 32.05 -10.11
C LYS A 376 6.03 32.36 -9.84
N ILE A 377 5.12 31.85 -10.67
CA ILE A 377 3.68 32.10 -10.58
C ILE A 377 3.06 31.23 -9.48
N LEU A 378 3.46 29.96 -9.39
CA LEU A 378 2.87 29.00 -8.45
C LEU A 378 3.52 29.02 -7.05
N LYS A 379 4.81 29.36 -6.96
CA LYS A 379 5.55 29.38 -5.69
C LYS A 379 4.85 30.16 -4.55
N PRO A 380 4.19 31.31 -4.78
CA PRO A 380 3.46 32.02 -3.72
C PRO A 380 2.32 31.20 -3.10
N TYR A 381 1.65 30.35 -3.89
CA TYR A 381 0.54 29.52 -3.41
C TYR A 381 1.00 28.38 -2.50
N PHE A 382 2.24 27.93 -2.64
CA PHE A 382 2.82 26.84 -1.85
C PHE A 382 3.58 27.32 -0.61
N LYS A 383 3.78 28.63 -0.49
CA LYS A 383 4.46 29.23 0.64
C LYS A 383 3.55 29.17 1.87
N ASN A 384 4.09 28.77 3.02
CA ASN A 384 3.36 28.63 4.29
C ASN A 384 2.27 27.55 4.30
N THR A 385 2.22 26.71 3.27
CA THR A 385 1.21 25.64 3.11
C THR A 385 1.95 24.31 2.94
N LEU A 386 2.34 23.99 1.70
CA LEU A 386 3.16 22.83 1.36
C LEU A 386 4.60 22.96 1.87
N PHE A 387 5.14 24.19 1.79
CA PHE A 387 6.47 24.54 2.29
C PHE A 387 6.33 25.56 3.43
N PRO A 388 6.14 25.08 4.67
CA PRO A 388 5.99 25.96 5.83
C PRO A 388 7.32 26.63 6.22
N ASP A 389 7.24 27.86 6.71
CA ASP A 389 8.39 28.67 7.16
C ASP A 389 8.65 28.59 8.68
N THR A 390 7.72 28.03 9.47
CA THR A 390 7.85 27.83 10.92
C THR A 390 8.71 26.62 11.24
N PRO A 391 9.74 26.71 12.11
CA PRO A 391 10.68 25.62 12.34
C PRO A 391 10.04 24.26 12.65
N LYS A 392 8.98 24.25 13.47
CA LYS A 392 8.22 23.05 13.84
C LYS A 392 7.55 22.40 12.61
N ASP A 393 6.83 23.19 11.84
CA ASP A 393 6.07 22.69 10.68
C ASP A 393 7.03 22.34 9.53
N THR A 394 8.15 23.07 9.39
CA THR A 394 9.23 22.75 8.43
C THR A 394 9.84 21.38 8.72
N ILE A 395 10.11 21.03 9.97
CA ILE A 395 10.60 19.69 10.35
C ILE A 395 9.56 18.63 9.98
N TYR A 396 8.29 18.87 10.30
CA TYR A 396 7.20 17.94 9.98
C TYR A 396 7.11 17.69 8.47
N SER A 397 7.12 18.76 7.66
CA SER A 397 7.10 18.67 6.19
C SER A 397 8.34 17.97 5.62
N ILE A 398 9.54 18.26 6.16
CA ILE A 398 10.76 17.55 5.78
C ILE A 398 10.60 16.04 6.01
N ASN A 399 10.15 15.65 7.21
CA ASN A 399 9.98 14.26 7.60
C ASN A 399 8.94 13.55 6.74
N PHE A 400 7.80 14.20 6.48
CA PHE A 400 6.75 13.68 5.61
C PHE A 400 7.29 13.39 4.21
N PHE A 401 7.89 14.37 3.55
CA PHE A 401 8.41 14.20 2.19
C PHE A 401 9.56 13.18 2.12
N THR A 402 10.40 13.05 3.16
CA THR A 402 11.39 11.96 3.19
C THR A 402 10.77 10.59 3.35
N ALA A 403 9.76 10.44 4.22
CA ALA A 403 9.12 9.16 4.48
C ALA A 403 8.46 8.59 3.21
N ILE A 404 7.95 9.46 2.34
CA ILE A 404 7.35 9.06 1.04
C ILE A 404 8.38 8.97 -0.10
N GLY A 405 9.68 9.08 0.18
CA GLY A 405 10.75 8.97 -0.84
C GLY A 405 10.99 10.22 -1.69
N LEU A 406 10.40 11.37 -1.33
CA LEU A 406 10.49 12.65 -2.05
C LEU A 406 11.31 13.71 -1.31
N GLY A 407 12.32 13.27 -0.54
CA GLY A 407 13.18 14.16 0.26
C GLY A 407 13.89 15.26 -0.54
N ASP A 408 14.03 15.05 -1.83
CA ASP A 408 14.56 15.98 -2.81
C ASP A 408 13.75 17.29 -2.98
N LEU A 409 12.46 17.28 -2.62
CA LEU A 409 11.63 18.49 -2.55
C LEU A 409 11.98 19.38 -1.34
N THR A 410 12.70 18.82 -0.36
CA THR A 410 12.94 19.45 0.94
C THR A 410 14.26 20.23 1.03
N ILE A 411 15.05 20.33 -0.06
CA ILE A 411 16.39 20.92 -0.05
C ILE A 411 16.39 22.36 0.49
N LYS A 412 15.40 23.19 0.10
CA LYS A 412 15.29 24.58 0.59
C LYS A 412 14.90 24.64 2.06
N MET A 413 13.97 23.79 2.49
CA MET A 413 13.54 23.67 3.88
C MET A 413 14.69 23.27 4.80
N ARG A 414 15.51 22.29 4.40
CA ARG A 414 16.72 21.89 5.13
C ARG A 414 17.74 23.02 5.27
N LYS A 415 17.92 23.83 4.20
CA LYS A 415 18.79 25.01 4.24
C LYS A 415 18.26 26.08 5.21
N GLN A 416 16.94 26.33 5.22
CA GLN A 416 16.30 27.23 6.18
C GLN A 416 16.49 26.73 7.62
N MET A 417 16.28 25.45 7.89
CA MET A 417 16.48 24.85 9.21
C MET A 417 17.92 24.94 9.72
N ASN A 418 18.92 24.78 8.84
CA ASN A 418 20.31 24.96 9.21
C ASN A 418 20.68 26.42 9.49
N ALA A 419 19.96 27.38 8.91
CA ALA A 419 20.13 28.81 9.20
C ALA A 419 19.56 29.19 10.57
N PHE A 420 18.47 28.55 11.02
CA PHE A 420 17.91 28.75 12.37
C PHE A 420 18.78 28.17 13.50
N LYS A 421 19.70 27.26 13.17
CA LYS A 421 20.66 26.68 14.13
C LYS A 421 21.94 27.50 14.32
N LYS A 422 22.12 28.57 13.53
CA LYS A 422 23.19 29.55 13.69
C LYS A 422 22.62 30.80 14.37
#